data_AF-A0A378VW28-F1
#
_entry.id   AF-A0A378VW28-F1
#
_cell.length_a   1.000
_cell.length_b   1.000
_cell.length_c   1.000
_cell.angle_alpha   90.00
_cell.angle_beta   90.00
_cell.angle_gamma   90.00
#
_symmetry.space_group_name_H-M   'P 1'
#
loop_
_entity.id
_entity.type
_entity.pdbx_description
1 polymer ?
#
loop_
_entity_poly.entity_id
_entity_poly.type
_entity_poly.pdbx_seq_one_letter_code
_entity_poly.pdbx_strand_id
1 'polypeptide(L)' 'MQLDIDRLVAYFGGVNALAEALKRHDPENAATTAAIYKWRTRGSLPLAQLQKLTALAESQGRPLDLNAFLQKTNLWREQK' A
#
# COMPACT_ATOMS: atom_id res chain seq x y z
N MET A 1 7.74 10.73 8.14
CA MET A 1 7.75 9.49 7.33
C MET A 1 6.32 9.17 6.93
N GLN A 2 5.96 9.40 5.67
CA GLN A 2 4.63 9.11 5.15
C GLN A 2 4.75 7.96 4.15
N LEU A 3 3.82 7.01 4.20
CA LEU A 3 3.83 5.88 3.27
C LEU A 3 3.33 6.35 1.90
N ASP A 4 4.07 6.03 0.85
CA ASP A 4 3.69 6.31 -0.53
C ASP A 4 2.68 5.25 -1.00
N ILE A 5 1.41 5.51 -0.69
CA ILE A 5 0.29 4.60 -1.03
C ILE A 5 0.16 4.45 -2.53
N ASP A 6 0.46 5.50 -3.31
CA ASP A 6 0.33 5.44 -4.76
C ASP A 6 1.34 4.47 -5.36
N ARG A 7 2.61 4.59 -4.93
CA ARG A 7 3.68 3.67 -5.32
C ARG A 7 3.40 2.24 -4.85
N LEU A 8 2.87 2.08 -3.64
CA LEU A 8 2.48 0.77 -3.12
C LEU A 8 1.35 0.14 -3.95
N VAL A 9 0.32 0.90 -4.31
CA VAL A 9 -0.76 0.40 -5.17
C VAL A 9 -0.24 0.04 -6.57
N ALA A 10 0.65 0.86 -7.13
CA ALA A 10 1.28 0.59 -8.43
C ALA A 10 2.13 -0.71 -8.42
N TYR A 11 2.80 -1.01 -7.31
CA TYR A 11 3.58 -2.24 -7.14
C TYR A 11 2.73 -3.51 -7.36
N PHE A 12 1.47 -3.49 -6.92
CA PHE A 12 0.50 -4.58 -7.11
C PHE A 12 -0.26 -4.51 -8.44
N GLY A 13 0.11 -3.61 -9.36
CA GLY A 13 -0.53 -3.46 -10.67
C GLY A 13 -1.75 -2.52 -10.68
N GLY A 14 -1.91 -1.68 -9.65
CA GLY A 14 -2.98 -0.70 -9.55
C GLY A 14 -4.13 -1.12 -8.65
N VAL A 15 -5.13 -0.24 -8.51
CA VAL A 15 -6.23 -0.38 -7.54
C VAL A 15 -7.04 -1.67 -7.76
N ASN A 16 -7.39 -1.97 -9.00
CA ASN A 16 -8.22 -3.15 -9.32
C ASN A 16 -7.44 -4.45 -9.08
N ALA A 17 -6.21 -4.54 -9.61
CA ALA A 17 -5.36 -5.71 -9.44
C ALA A 17 -5.08 -5.98 -7.94
N LEU A 18 -4.85 -4.92 -7.15
CA LEU A 18 -4.66 -5.06 -5.72
C LEU A 18 -5.91 -5.57 -5.01
N ALA A 19 -7.09 -5.00 -5.29
CA ALA A 19 -8.35 -5.44 -4.69
C ALA A 19 -8.64 -6.91 -5.00
N GLU A 20 -8.42 -7.32 -6.26
CA GLU A 20 -8.59 -8.71 -6.68
C GLU A 20 -7.58 -9.66 -6.00
N ALA A 21 -6.32 -9.24 -5.89
CA ALA A 21 -5.29 -10.03 -5.23
C ALA A 21 -5.59 -10.23 -3.73
N LEU A 22 -6.03 -9.16 -3.04
CA LEU A 22 -6.48 -9.24 -1.65
C LEU A 22 -7.70 -10.16 -1.52
N LYS A 23 -8.67 -10.07 -2.44
CA LYS A 23 -9.85 -10.94 -2.44
C LYS A 23 -9.50 -12.42 -2.64
N ARG A 24 -8.51 -12.74 -3.48
CA ARG A 24 -8.03 -14.11 -3.66
C ARG A 24 -7.28 -14.65 -2.44
N HIS A 25 -6.53 -13.79 -1.77
CA HIS A 25 -5.73 -14.18 -0.59
C HIS A 25 -6.58 -14.30 0.68
N ASP A 26 -7.53 -13.40 0.89
CA ASP A 26 -8.33 -13.32 2.11
C ASP A 26 -9.74 -12.74 1.81
N PRO A 27 -10.67 -13.56 1.30
CA PRO A 27 -11.95 -13.09 0.77
C PRO A 27 -12.85 -12.43 1.81
N GLU A 28 -12.75 -12.83 3.08
CA GLU A 28 -13.62 -12.34 4.16
C GLU A 28 -13.25 -10.92 4.62
N ASN A 29 -11.96 -10.56 4.52
CA ASN A 29 -11.47 -9.28 5.03
C ASN A 29 -10.64 -8.50 4.00
N ALA A 30 -10.88 -8.77 2.71
CA ALA A 30 -10.26 -8.07 1.59
C ALA A 30 -10.73 -6.61 1.51
N ALA A 31 -9.80 -5.71 1.22
CA ALA A 31 -10.14 -4.33 0.96
C ALA A 31 -10.80 -4.17 -0.41
N THR A 32 -11.87 -3.37 -0.45
CA THR A 32 -12.52 -2.98 -1.70
C THR A 32 -11.71 -1.92 -2.44
N THR A 33 -11.94 -1.78 -3.74
CA THR A 33 -11.37 -0.69 -4.55
C THR A 33 -11.66 0.68 -3.94
N ALA A 34 -12.87 0.89 -3.42
CA ALA A 34 -13.25 2.12 -2.71
C ALA A 34 -12.42 2.37 -1.44
N ALA A 35 -12.09 1.32 -0.68
CA ALA A 35 -11.21 1.45 0.48
C ALA A 35 -9.78 1.83 0.05
N ILE A 36 -9.26 1.23 -1.01
CA ILE A 36 -7.93 1.53 -1.56
C ILE A 36 -7.86 2.99 -2.05
N TYR A 37 -8.90 3.49 -2.74
CA TYR A 37 -8.98 4.90 -3.10
C TYR A 37 -8.93 5.82 -1.87
N LYS A 38 -9.67 5.48 -0.80
CA LYS A 38 -9.63 6.24 0.46
C LYS A 38 -8.23 6.25 1.08
N TRP A 39 -7.48 5.13 1.01
CA TRP A 39 -6.11 5.09 1.51
C TRP A 39 -5.19 6.03 0.74
N ARG A 40 -5.31 6.06 -0.59
CA ARG A 40 -4.56 6.98 -1.46
C ARG A 40 -4.85 8.44 -1.09
N THR A 41 -6.13 8.80 -0.96
CA THR A 41 -6.52 10.16 -0.55
C THR A 41 -6.00 10.55 0.83
N ARG A 42 -5.98 9.61 1.78
CA ARG A 42 -5.51 9.84 3.16
C ARG A 42 -3.99 9.71 3.32
N GLY A 43 -3.27 9.21 2.31
CA GLY A 43 -1.84 8.90 2.41
C GLY A 43 -1.50 7.87 3.51
N SER A 44 -2.47 7.07 3.94
CA SER A 44 -2.36 6.14 5.05
C SER A 44 -3.38 5.00 4.94
N LEU A 45 -3.08 3.86 5.56
CA LEU A 45 -3.97 2.71 5.66
C LEU A 45 -3.90 2.06 7.04
N PRO A 46 -4.90 1.25 7.43
CA PRO A 46 -4.85 0.50 8.68
C PRO A 46 -3.68 -0.48 8.72
N LEU A 47 -3.06 -0.64 9.90
CA LEU A 47 -1.93 -1.56 10.09
C LEU A 47 -2.26 -3.01 9.69
N ALA A 48 -3.47 -3.48 10.02
CA ALA A 48 -3.92 -4.82 9.63
C ALA A 48 -3.95 -5.00 8.10
N GLN A 49 -4.27 -3.95 7.35
CA GLN A 49 -4.25 -3.98 5.89
C GLN A 49 -2.81 -3.93 5.36
N LEU A 50 -1.90 -3.22 6.03
CA LEU A 50 -0.49 -3.23 5.70
C LEU A 50 0.14 -4.62 5.86
N GLN A 51 -0.16 -5.31 6.97
CA GLN A 51 0.31 -6.67 7.22
C GLN A 51 -0.16 -7.66 6.14
N LYS A 52 -1.41 -7.53 5.68
CA LYS A 52 -1.93 -8.35 4.58
C LYS A 52 -1.22 -8.09 3.26
N LEU A 53 -0.89 -6.84 2.97
CA LEU A 53 -0.14 -6.49 1.77
C LEU A 53 1.26 -7.11 1.79
N THR A 54 1.93 -7.10 2.96
CA THR A 54 3.22 -7.78 3.14
C THR A 54 3.08 -9.28 2.91
N ALA A 55 2.11 -9.94 3.57
CA ALA A 55 1.88 -11.38 3.41
C ALA A 55 1.52 -11.77 1.96
N LEU A 56 0.70 -10.96 1.29
CA LEU A 56 0.36 -11.13 -0.13
C LEU A 56 1.61 -11.05 -1.01
N ALA A 57 2.48 -10.07 -0.77
CA ALA A 57 3.69 -9.86 -1.54
C ALA A 57 4.69 -11.02 -1.34
N GLU A 58 4.86 -11.49 -0.10
CA GLU A 58 5.64 -12.67 0.24
C GLU A 58 5.10 -13.93 -0.46
N SER A 59 3.78 -14.13 -0.45
CA SER A 59 3.13 -15.24 -1.15
C SER A 59 3.35 -15.20 -2.67
N GLN A 60 3.55 -14.01 -3.25
CA GLN A 60 3.86 -13.81 -4.67
C GLN A 60 5.37 -13.94 -4.99
N GLY A 61 6.22 -14.24 -3.99
CA GLY A 61 7.67 -14.31 -4.17
C GLY A 61 8.33 -12.95 -4.39
N ARG A 62 7.63 -11.86 -4.09
CA ARG A 62 8.12 -10.49 -4.25
C ARG A 62 7.91 -9.78 -2.91
N PRO A 63 8.84 -9.91 -1.95
CA PRO A 63 8.66 -9.33 -0.62
C PRO A 63 8.52 -7.81 -0.69
N LEU A 64 7.65 -7.27 0.16
CA LEU A 64 7.37 -5.84 0.25
C LEU A 64 8.37 -5.18 1.22
N ASP A 65 9.36 -4.45 0.69
CA ASP A 65 10.24 -3.63 1.52
C ASP A 65 9.56 -2.31 1.87
N LEU A 66 9.05 -2.18 3.10
CA LEU A 66 8.32 -0.99 3.54
C LEU A 66 9.17 0.29 3.46
N ASN A 67 10.48 0.19 3.71
CA ASN A 67 11.39 1.34 3.64
C ASN A 67 11.46 1.94 2.24
N ALA A 68 11.34 1.13 1.19
CA ALA A 68 11.29 1.58 -0.21
C ALA A 68 10.04 2.43 -0.53
N PHE A 69 8.98 2.30 0.27
CA PHE A 69 7.72 3.05 0.12
C PHE A 69 7.57 4.17 1.15
N LEU A 70 8.45 4.27 2.15
CA LEU A 70 8.45 5.43 3.04
C LEU A 70 8.98 6.63 2.27
N GLN A 71 8.13 7.63 2.05
CA GLN A 71 8.59 8.93 1.59
C GLN A 71 9.54 9.48 2.65
N LYS A 72 10.80 9.68 2.25
CA LYS A 72 11.71 10.57 2.97
C LYS A 72 11.05 11.94 2.92
N THR A 73 10.48 12.34 4.05
CA THR A 73 10.06 13.72 4.23
C THR A 73 11.33 14.55 4.07
N ASN A 74 11.55 15.15 2.89
CA ASN A 74 12.61 16.14 2.69
C ASN A 74 12.21 17.37 3.51
N LEU A 75 12.54 17.37 4.80
CA LEU A 75 12.32 18.46 5.75
C LEU A 75 13.33 19.61 5.59
N TRP A 76 13.94 19.75 4.40
CA TRP A 76 14.72 20.92 4.04
C TRP A 76 14.14 21.54 2.77
N ARG A 77 12.96 22.18 2.91
CA ARG A 77 12.70 23.37 2.11
C ARG A 77 13.33 24.53 2.86
N GLU A 78 14.60 24.74 2.53
CA GLU A 78 15.39 25.86 3.00
C GLU A 78 14.70 27.17 2.60
N GLN A 79 14.63 28.05 3.58
CA GLN A 79 14.22 29.43 3.54
C GLN A 79 14.78 30.14 2.29
N LYS A 80 13.93 30.86 1.55
CA LYS A 80 14.39 31.95 0.71
C LYS A 80 13.39 33.09 0.69
#